data_AF-A0A915MNU7-F1
#
_entry.id   AF-A0A915MNU7-F1
#
_cell.length_a   1.000
_cell.length_b   1.000
_cell.length_c   1.000
_cell.angle_alpha   90.00
_cell.angle_beta   90.00
_cell.angle_gamma   90.00
#
_symmetry.space_group_name_H-M   'P 1'
#
loop_
_entity.id
_entity.type
_entity.pdbx_description
1 polymer ?
#
loop_
_entity_poly.entity_id
_entity_poly.type
_entity_poly.pdbx_seq_one_letter_code
_entity_poly.pdbx_strand_id
1 'polypeptide(L)'
;MYESNREPESSATSSQVLVQKKKYIFVWELDNWVFLDKYHSQFLQIWDKLQRPLNLLLRNLFGISDFKSFNFTNILDVSNIGFRIPHSSSNVEHGTLNTSSNLRDMTEKLKQIQALYKYFKKLSLFEDLLKNCGINSAEFIKFFDNFETMPDVNILLYKEIFNLVNEGGHQNVIVSNKTTCATIAGALGRLLLYRMGEHVEAENVYCIDNSLEFKQIIGKFQKDSIIIVTRNIETKQFAFQ
;
A
#
# COMPACT_ATOMS: atom_id res chain seq x y z
N MET A 1 0.03 53.39 -61.43
CA MET A 1 -0.80 53.66 -60.24
C MET A 1 -0.98 52.36 -59.50
N TYR A 2 -0.94 52.45 -58.17
CA TYR A 2 -0.80 51.40 -57.17
C TYR A 2 -1.88 50.29 -57.25
N GLU A 3 -1.51 49.05 -56.91
CA GLU A 3 -2.01 48.40 -55.70
C GLU A 3 -1.21 47.12 -55.36
N SER A 4 -0.73 47.11 -54.12
CA SER A 4 0.08 46.06 -53.48
C SER A 4 -0.88 45.13 -52.74
N ASN A 5 -1.07 43.92 -53.25
CA ASN A 5 -1.79 42.87 -52.51
C ASN A 5 -0.89 42.30 -51.42
N ARG A 6 -1.09 42.75 -50.17
CA ARG A 6 -0.65 42.02 -48.98
C ARG A 6 -1.78 41.10 -48.55
N GLU A 7 -1.50 39.80 -48.57
CA GLU A 7 -2.31 38.81 -47.86
C GLU A 7 -2.26 39.09 -46.35
N PRO A 8 -3.37 38.95 -45.62
CA PRO A 8 -3.32 38.93 -44.17
C PRO A 8 -2.83 37.56 -43.70
N GLU A 9 -1.65 37.53 -43.10
CA GLU A 9 -1.23 36.41 -42.24
C GLU A 9 -2.23 36.28 -41.09
N SER A 10 -3.18 35.37 -41.26
CA SER A 10 -4.03 34.85 -40.19
C SER A 10 -3.15 34.06 -39.23
N SER A 11 -2.66 34.73 -38.19
CA SER A 11 -2.11 34.11 -37.00
C SER A 11 -3.21 33.34 -36.27
N ALA A 12 -3.41 32.08 -36.68
CA ALA A 12 -4.20 31.12 -35.92
C ALA A 12 -3.41 30.75 -34.65
N THR A 13 -3.58 31.56 -33.60
CA THR A 13 -3.22 31.19 -32.23
C THR A 13 -4.10 30.01 -31.83
N SER A 14 -3.60 28.80 -32.06
CA SER A 14 -4.17 27.57 -31.50
C SER A 14 -3.98 27.59 -30.00
N SER A 15 -4.93 28.20 -29.30
CA SER A 15 -5.08 28.06 -27.85
C SER A 15 -5.51 26.63 -27.57
N GLN A 16 -4.55 25.71 -27.52
CA GLN A 16 -4.72 24.43 -26.86
C GLN A 16 -5.00 24.71 -25.39
N VAL A 17 -6.28 24.73 -25.04
CA VAL A 17 -6.73 24.64 -23.66
C VAL A 17 -6.14 23.33 -23.13
N LEU A 18 -5.08 23.43 -22.33
CA LEU A 18 -4.59 22.32 -21.52
C LEU A 18 -5.74 21.89 -20.61
N VAL A 19 -6.49 20.87 -21.05
CA VAL A 19 -7.47 20.20 -20.20
C VAL A 19 -6.67 19.58 -19.07
N GLN A 20 -6.71 20.23 -17.91
CA GLN A 20 -6.00 19.76 -16.73
C GLN A 20 -6.63 18.41 -16.33
N LYS A 21 -5.94 17.31 -16.64
CA LYS A 21 -6.44 15.97 -16.40
C LYS A 21 -6.64 15.80 -14.89
N LYS A 22 -7.91 15.61 -14.49
CA LYS A 22 -8.28 15.44 -13.09
C LYS A 22 -7.56 14.22 -12.51
N LYS A 23 -6.92 14.38 -11.35
CA LYS A 23 -6.27 13.29 -10.63
C LYS A 23 -7.25 12.63 -9.68
N TYR A 24 -7.14 11.31 -9.58
CA TYR A 24 -7.96 10.48 -8.72
C TYR A 24 -7.08 9.67 -7.77
N ILE A 25 -7.60 9.42 -6.57
CA ILE A 25 -7.01 8.55 -5.56
C ILE A 25 -7.90 7.33 -5.42
N PHE A 26 -7.38 6.16 -5.79
CA PHE A 26 -8.08 4.90 -5.65
C PHE A 26 -7.67 4.28 -4.31
N VAL A 27 -8.64 4.15 -3.40
CA VAL A 27 -8.43 3.57 -2.07
C VAL A 27 -8.95 2.15 -2.07
N TRP A 28 -8.04 1.20 -1.88
CA TRP A 28 -8.30 -0.22 -1.97
C TRP A 28 -8.16 -0.89 -0.62
N GLU A 29 -9.08 -1.80 -0.31
CA GLU A 29 -8.93 -2.68 0.84
C GLU A 29 -8.18 -3.97 0.47
N LEU A 30 -6.95 -4.11 0.97
CA LEU A 30 -6.08 -5.26 0.70
C LEU A 30 -6.73 -6.59 1.10
N ASP A 31 -7.52 -6.57 2.16
CA ASP A 31 -8.17 -7.75 2.72
C ASP A 31 -9.23 -8.36 1.79
N ASN A 32 -9.64 -7.61 0.77
CA ASN A 32 -10.58 -8.07 -0.25
C ASN A 32 -9.91 -8.67 -1.49
N TRP A 33 -8.58 -8.66 -1.60
CA TRP A 33 -7.88 -9.03 -2.85
C TRP A 33 -7.65 -10.52 -3.01
N VAL A 34 -7.42 -11.22 -1.89
CA VAL A 34 -7.35 -12.69 -1.84
C VAL A 34 -8.66 -13.21 -1.27
N PHE A 35 -9.74 -12.95 -2.00
CA PHE A 35 -11.06 -13.43 -1.63
C PHE A 35 -11.31 -14.79 -2.27
N LEU A 36 -10.61 -15.80 -1.78
CA LEU A 36 -11.27 -17.10 -1.72
C LEU A 36 -12.30 -16.96 -0.62
N ASP A 37 -13.57 -17.24 -0.95
CA ASP A 37 -14.58 -17.37 0.09
C ASP A 37 -14.02 -18.29 1.19
N LYS A 38 -14.19 -17.93 2.46
CA LYS A 38 -13.80 -18.81 3.58
C LYS A 38 -14.49 -20.18 3.50
N TYR A 39 -15.59 -20.26 2.74
CA TYR A 39 -16.30 -21.50 2.41
C TYR A 39 -15.77 -22.20 1.16
N HIS A 40 -14.81 -21.62 0.44
CA HIS A 40 -14.15 -22.27 -0.69
C HIS A 40 -13.38 -23.49 -0.18
N SER A 41 -13.54 -24.63 -0.85
CA SER A 41 -13.00 -25.93 -0.41
C SER A 41 -11.48 -25.94 -0.23
N GLN A 42 -10.77 -25.10 -0.98
CA GLN A 42 -9.31 -24.95 -0.92
C GLN A 42 -8.82 -23.77 -0.06
N PHE A 43 -9.72 -23.01 0.56
CA PHE A 43 -9.37 -21.79 1.30
C PHE A 43 -8.25 -22.02 2.31
N LEU A 44 -8.38 -23.01 3.18
CA LEU A 44 -7.40 -23.31 4.23
C LEU A 44 -6.03 -23.70 3.65
N GLN A 45 -6.02 -24.48 2.57
CA GLN A 45 -4.76 -24.91 1.93
C GLN A 45 -4.04 -23.73 1.29
N ILE A 46 -4.77 -22.85 0.61
CA ILE A 46 -4.21 -21.66 -0.04
C ILE A 46 -3.75 -20.65 1.01
N TRP A 47 -4.55 -20.45 2.07
CA TRP A 47 -4.18 -19.60 3.19
C TRP A 47 -2.87 -20.05 3.84
N ASP A 48 -2.73 -21.34 4.17
CA ASP A 48 -1.51 -21.87 4.78
C ASP A 48 -0.29 -21.69 3.86
N LYS A 49 -0.46 -21.96 2.56
CA LYS A 49 0.58 -21.74 1.53
C LYS A 49 0.99 -20.28 1.36
N LEU A 50 0.15 -19.31 1.73
CA LEU A 50 0.48 -17.89 1.71
C LEU A 50 1.04 -17.39 3.05
N GLN A 51 0.56 -17.92 4.18
CA GLN A 51 0.94 -17.48 5.51
C GLN A 51 2.38 -17.85 5.86
N ARG A 52 2.82 -19.06 5.54
CA ARG A 52 4.20 -19.47 5.84
C ARG A 52 5.24 -18.58 5.12
N PRO A 53 5.14 -18.32 3.80
CA PRO A 53 5.98 -17.36 3.10
C PRO A 53 5.93 -15.95 3.69
N LEU A 54 4.74 -15.47 4.10
CA LEU A 54 4.61 -14.17 4.76
C LEU A 54 5.41 -14.12 6.06
N ASN A 55 5.26 -15.12 6.93
CA ASN A 55 6.01 -15.18 8.19
C ASN A 55 7.52 -15.24 7.96
N LEU A 56 7.98 -15.99 6.96
CA LEU A 56 9.40 -16.04 6.59
C LEU A 56 9.90 -14.70 6.07
N LEU A 57 9.13 -14.00 5.24
CA LEU A 57 9.47 -12.66 4.77
C LEU A 57 9.57 -11.68 5.95
N LEU A 58 8.56 -11.64 6.81
CA LEU A 58 8.56 -10.72 7.94
C LEU A 58 9.73 -10.97 8.90
N ARG A 59 10.05 -12.24 9.15
CA ARG A 59 11.15 -12.63 10.04
C ARG A 59 12.53 -12.44 9.41
N ASN A 60 12.74 -12.91 8.18
CA ASN A 60 14.07 -13.01 7.58
C ASN A 60 14.44 -11.75 6.79
N LEU A 61 13.48 -11.17 6.06
CA LEU A 61 13.72 -9.95 5.30
C LEU A 61 13.53 -8.71 6.17
N PHE A 62 12.37 -8.58 6.81
CA PHE A 62 12.08 -7.40 7.63
C PHE A 62 12.64 -7.49 9.03
N GLY A 63 13.11 -8.65 9.49
CA GLY A 63 13.68 -8.81 10.83
C GLY A 63 12.68 -8.53 11.94
N ILE A 64 11.40 -8.90 11.76
CA ILE A 64 10.32 -8.77 12.75
C ILE A 64 10.02 -10.14 13.33
N SER A 65 10.31 -10.32 14.62
CA SER A 65 10.06 -11.57 15.36
C SER A 65 8.81 -11.49 16.24
N ASP A 66 8.45 -10.29 16.70
CA ASP A 66 7.23 -10.03 17.45
C ASP A 66 6.37 -8.99 16.72
N PHE A 67 5.25 -9.46 16.16
CA PHE A 67 4.30 -8.61 15.44
C PHE A 67 3.57 -7.61 16.33
N LYS A 68 3.36 -7.94 17.61
CA LYS A 68 2.54 -7.12 18.51
C LYS A 68 3.22 -5.81 18.88
N SER A 69 4.55 -5.80 18.95
CA SER A 69 5.34 -4.60 19.25
C SER A 69 5.46 -3.63 18.06
N PHE A 70 5.02 -4.01 16.86
CA PHE A 70 5.18 -3.23 15.63
C PHE A 70 3.86 -2.64 15.12
N ASN A 71 3.19 -1.88 15.98
CA ASN A 71 1.84 -1.34 15.74
C ASN A 71 1.86 0.10 15.16
N PHE A 72 2.22 0.24 13.88
CA PHE A 72 2.17 1.50 13.14
C PHE A 72 1.08 1.48 12.07
N THR A 73 0.43 2.62 11.84
CA THR A 73 -0.59 2.77 10.81
C THR A 73 0.05 2.96 9.43
N ASN A 74 1.14 3.70 9.34
CA ASN A 74 1.88 3.96 8.10
C ASN A 74 3.38 3.89 8.31
N ILE A 75 4.13 3.60 7.24
CA ILE A 75 5.59 3.49 7.29
C ILE A 75 6.28 4.81 7.68
N LEU A 76 5.60 5.95 7.52
CA LEU A 76 6.11 7.28 7.84
C LEU A 76 5.73 7.76 9.25
N ASP A 77 4.95 7.02 10.04
CA ASP A 77 4.37 7.52 11.29
C ASP A 77 5.41 8.01 12.30
N VAL A 78 6.59 7.39 12.35
CA VAL A 78 7.63 7.78 13.31
C VAL A 78 8.35 9.06 12.93
N SER A 79 8.38 9.44 11.65
CA SER A 79 8.87 10.76 11.24
C SER A 79 7.99 11.91 11.72
N ASN A 80 6.73 11.63 12.11
CA ASN A 80 5.80 12.62 12.68
C ASN A 80 5.80 12.65 14.22
N ILE A 81 6.50 11.72 14.89
CA ILE A 81 6.57 11.67 16.37
C ILE A 81 7.47 12.78 16.92
N GLY A 82 8.34 13.36 16.09
CA GLY A 82 9.22 14.49 16.46
C GLY A 82 8.52 15.82 16.78
N PHE A 83 7.18 15.92 16.65
CA PHE A 83 6.45 17.18 16.83
C PHE A 83 5.21 17.11 17.73
N ARG A 84 4.94 15.98 18.40
CA ARG A 84 3.85 15.88 19.38
C ARG A 84 4.34 15.26 20.68
N ILE A 85 5.08 16.03 21.45
CA ILE A 85 5.16 15.83 22.90
C ILE A 85 3.76 16.20 23.43
N PRO A 86 3.02 15.28 24.05
CA PRO A 86 1.80 15.65 24.77
C PRO A 86 2.22 16.50 25.96
N HIS A 87 2.01 17.81 25.89
CA HIS A 87 1.90 18.61 27.10
C HIS A 87 0.58 18.24 27.78
N SER A 88 0.62 17.27 28.68
CA SER A 88 -0.35 17.18 29.76
C SER A 88 0.33 16.55 30.98
N SER A 89 0.44 17.40 31.98
CA SER A 89 0.99 17.24 33.31
C SER A 89 0.38 16.08 34.09
N SER A 90 1.22 15.15 34.55
CA SER A 90 1.03 14.45 35.83
C SER A 90 2.33 13.76 36.24
N ASN A 91 2.84 14.13 37.42
CA ASN A 91 4.04 13.63 38.06
C ASN A 91 4.00 12.11 38.26
N VAL A 92 5.00 11.37 37.76
CA VAL A 92 5.55 10.17 38.40
C VAL A 92 7.04 10.09 38.09
N GLU A 93 7.81 9.86 39.14
CA GLU A 93 9.27 9.84 39.23
C GLU A 93 9.93 8.65 38.50
N HIS A 94 11.20 8.84 38.15
CA HIS A 94 12.22 7.85 37.79
C HIS A 94 11.96 6.88 36.62
N GLY A 95 12.43 7.27 35.42
CA GLY A 95 12.59 6.35 34.28
C GLY A 95 12.98 6.99 32.94
N THR A 96 13.76 8.08 32.93
CA THR A 96 13.94 8.95 31.75
C THR A 96 15.19 8.67 30.90
N LEU A 97 15.49 7.40 30.58
CA LEU A 97 16.64 7.05 29.73
C LEU A 97 16.43 5.99 28.64
N ASN A 98 15.26 5.33 28.55
CA ASN A 98 15.06 4.22 27.58
C ASN A 98 14.01 4.46 26.48
N THR A 99 13.24 5.55 26.52
CA THR A 99 12.19 5.80 25.53
C THR A 99 12.73 6.42 24.23
N SER A 100 13.79 7.21 24.29
CA SER A 100 14.39 7.85 23.11
C SER A 100 15.21 6.88 22.25
N SER A 101 15.92 5.93 22.85
CA SER A 101 16.63 4.86 22.14
C SER A 101 15.64 3.94 21.42
N ASN A 102 14.60 3.48 22.10
CA ASN A 102 13.59 2.60 21.52
C ASN A 102 12.84 3.25 20.34
N LEU A 103 12.51 4.53 20.43
CA LEU A 103 11.88 5.26 19.31
C LEU A 103 12.82 5.42 18.12
N ARG A 104 14.10 5.69 18.37
CA ARG A 104 15.11 5.78 17.31
C ARG A 104 15.27 4.43 16.60
N ASP A 105 15.34 3.34 17.35
CA ASP A 105 15.45 1.98 16.81
C ASP A 105 14.21 1.62 15.96
N MET A 106 13.01 2.00 16.41
CA MET A 106 11.77 1.82 15.62
C MET A 106 11.76 2.68 14.35
N THR A 107 12.29 3.91 14.40
CA THR A 107 12.42 4.78 13.23
C THR A 107 13.33 4.16 12.18
N GLU A 108 14.51 3.71 12.62
CA GLU A 108 15.51 3.09 11.76
C GLU A 108 14.95 1.79 11.17
N LYS A 109 14.18 1.03 11.94
CA LYS A 109 13.48 -0.17 11.47
C LYS A 109 12.46 0.11 10.38
N LEU A 110 11.60 1.13 10.55
CA LEU A 110 10.64 1.52 9.51
C LEU A 110 11.33 1.99 8.23
N LYS A 111 12.42 2.77 8.36
CA LYS A 111 13.24 3.17 7.21
C LYS A 111 13.85 1.97 6.49
N GLN A 112 14.36 0.99 7.24
CA GLN A 112 14.90 -0.24 6.69
C GLN A 112 13.82 -1.03 5.93
N ILE A 113 12.64 -1.21 6.52
CA ILE A 113 11.51 -1.89 5.89
C ILE A 113 11.08 -1.15 4.61
N GLN A 114 10.99 0.18 4.66
CA GLN A 114 10.67 1.00 3.49
C GLN A 114 11.70 0.80 2.37
N ALA A 115 12.99 0.80 2.70
CA ALA A 115 14.07 0.61 1.74
C ALA A 115 14.03 -0.79 1.11
N LEU A 116 13.85 -1.83 1.92
CA LEU A 116 13.73 -3.22 1.45
C LEU A 116 12.49 -3.41 0.58
N TYR A 117 11.34 -2.85 0.97
CA TYR A 117 10.15 -2.85 0.13
C TYR A 117 10.41 -2.15 -1.20
N LYS A 118 10.97 -0.93 -1.19
CA LYS A 118 11.30 -0.18 -2.41
C LYS A 118 12.26 -0.94 -3.34
N TYR A 119 13.18 -1.71 -2.77
CA TYR A 119 14.08 -2.56 -3.53
C TYR A 119 13.34 -3.76 -4.14
N PHE A 120 12.67 -4.57 -3.32
CA PHE A 120 12.06 -5.84 -3.76
C PHE A 120 10.68 -5.70 -4.40
N LYS A 121 10.06 -4.52 -4.42
CA LYS A 121 8.73 -4.34 -5.01
C LYS A 121 8.68 -4.63 -6.51
N LYS A 122 9.83 -4.60 -7.19
CA LYS A 122 9.95 -4.91 -8.62
C LYS A 122 9.75 -6.39 -8.91
N LEU A 123 8.92 -6.71 -9.90
CA LEU A 123 8.62 -8.09 -10.28
C LEU A 123 9.88 -8.83 -10.76
N SER A 124 10.79 -8.12 -11.42
CA SER A 124 12.09 -8.66 -11.85
C SER A 124 12.96 -9.17 -10.69
N LEU A 125 12.70 -8.73 -9.45
CA LEU A 125 13.43 -9.11 -8.25
C LEU A 125 12.65 -10.11 -7.38
N PHE A 126 11.50 -10.61 -7.86
CA PHE A 126 10.63 -11.48 -7.08
C PHE A 126 11.28 -12.82 -6.71
N GLU A 127 12.04 -13.42 -7.64
CA GLU A 127 12.76 -14.66 -7.34
C GLU A 127 13.83 -14.45 -6.25
N ASP A 128 14.56 -13.34 -6.34
CA ASP A 128 15.57 -12.97 -5.35
C ASP A 128 14.95 -12.65 -3.99
N LEU A 129 13.80 -11.99 -3.96
CA LEU A 129 13.01 -11.79 -2.74
C LEU A 129 12.76 -13.12 -2.04
N LEU A 130 12.23 -14.12 -2.76
CA LEU A 130 11.91 -15.43 -2.21
C LEU A 130 13.16 -16.14 -1.66
N LYS A 131 14.26 -16.11 -2.42
CA LYS A 131 15.55 -16.66 -1.98
C LYS A 131 16.06 -16.00 -0.71
N ASN A 132 16.03 -14.67 -0.62
CA ASN A 132 16.43 -13.91 0.57
C ASN A 132 15.56 -14.21 1.80
N CYS A 133 14.31 -14.63 1.59
CA CYS A 133 13.42 -15.04 2.67
C CYS A 133 13.60 -16.53 3.06
N GLY A 134 14.40 -17.31 2.33
CA GLY A 134 14.50 -18.75 2.52
C GLY A 134 13.25 -19.52 2.03
N ILE A 135 12.53 -18.96 1.06
CA ILE A 135 11.38 -19.59 0.40
C ILE A 135 11.89 -20.29 -0.86
N ASN A 136 11.43 -21.53 -1.10
CA ASN A 136 11.70 -22.22 -2.36
C ASN A 136 11.03 -21.46 -3.52
N SER A 137 11.83 -20.73 -4.30
CA SER A 137 11.32 -19.84 -5.34
C SER A 137 10.55 -20.59 -6.42
N ALA A 138 11.09 -21.71 -6.91
CA ALA A 138 10.46 -22.51 -7.97
C ALA A 138 9.08 -23.05 -7.54
N GLU A 139 8.98 -23.59 -6.31
CA GLU A 139 7.72 -24.10 -5.78
C GLU A 139 6.70 -22.98 -5.57
N PHE A 140 7.12 -21.87 -4.94
CA PHE A 140 6.20 -20.77 -4.64
C PHE A 140 5.73 -20.04 -5.90
N ILE A 141 6.62 -19.81 -6.87
CA ILE A 141 6.26 -19.23 -8.18
C ILE A 141 5.23 -20.11 -8.86
N LYS A 142 5.49 -21.41 -8.99
CA LYS A 142 4.54 -22.36 -9.61
C LYS A 142 3.19 -22.37 -8.90
N PHE A 143 3.19 -22.36 -7.56
CA PHE A 143 1.97 -22.26 -6.78
C PHE A 143 1.22 -20.96 -7.07
N PHE A 144 1.93 -19.83 -7.05
CA PHE A 144 1.31 -18.51 -7.21
C PHE A 144 0.77 -18.32 -8.63
N ASP A 145 1.50 -18.77 -9.67
CA ASP A 145 1.03 -18.72 -11.06
C ASP A 145 -0.28 -19.50 -11.25
N ASN A 146 -0.41 -20.67 -10.61
CA ASN A 146 -1.66 -21.43 -10.62
C ASN A 146 -2.76 -20.72 -9.82
N PHE A 147 -2.41 -20.09 -8.70
CA PHE A 147 -3.36 -19.37 -7.86
C PHE A 147 -3.92 -18.12 -8.56
N GLU A 148 -3.08 -17.37 -9.29
CA GLU A 148 -3.48 -16.18 -10.05
C GLU A 148 -4.44 -16.49 -11.21
N THR A 149 -4.40 -17.72 -11.73
CA THR A 149 -5.25 -18.16 -12.84
C THR A 149 -6.55 -18.82 -12.38
N MET A 150 -6.75 -18.97 -11.07
CA MET A 150 -8.02 -19.49 -10.54
C MET A 150 -9.16 -18.49 -10.81
N PRO A 151 -10.31 -18.92 -11.38
CA PRO A 151 -11.42 -18.03 -11.71
C PRO A 151 -11.96 -17.22 -10.51
N ASP A 152 -11.88 -17.81 -9.32
CA ASP A 152 -12.37 -17.19 -8.08
C ASP A 152 -11.35 -16.21 -7.47
N VAL A 153 -10.11 -16.19 -7.98
CA VAL A 153 -9.00 -15.38 -7.49
C VAL A 153 -8.73 -14.26 -8.48
N ASN A 154 -9.38 -13.11 -8.27
CA ASN A 154 -9.36 -11.97 -9.20
C ASN A 154 -8.03 -11.17 -9.21
N ILE A 155 -6.89 -11.77 -8.88
CA ILE A 155 -5.60 -11.06 -8.71
C ILE A 155 -5.11 -10.46 -10.03
N LEU A 156 -5.19 -11.21 -11.14
CA LEU A 156 -4.77 -10.70 -12.45
C LEU A 156 -5.59 -9.47 -12.86
N LEU A 157 -6.91 -9.52 -12.66
CA LEU A 157 -7.79 -8.38 -12.91
C LEU A 157 -7.41 -7.17 -12.05
N TYR A 158 -7.11 -7.37 -10.76
CA TYR A 158 -6.62 -6.28 -9.92
C TYR A 158 -5.32 -5.69 -10.47
N LYS A 159 -4.33 -6.51 -10.87
CA LYS A 159 -3.09 -6.01 -11.48
C LYS A 159 -3.33 -5.15 -12.71
N GLU A 160 -4.21 -5.58 -13.59
CA GLU A 160 -4.58 -4.82 -14.79
C GLU A 160 -5.19 -3.46 -14.42
N ILE A 161 -6.12 -3.42 -13.45
CA ILE A 161 -6.73 -2.16 -13.02
C ILE A 161 -5.69 -1.25 -12.35
N PHE A 162 -4.80 -1.80 -11.53
CA PHE A 162 -3.71 -1.05 -10.90
C PHE A 162 -2.78 -0.40 -11.93
N ASN A 163 -2.44 -1.14 -12.99
CA ASN A 163 -1.69 -0.60 -14.13
C ASN A 163 -2.43 0.55 -14.80
N LEU A 164 -3.72 0.39 -15.11
CA LEU A 164 -4.53 1.45 -15.70
C LEU A 164 -4.59 2.72 -14.84
N VAL A 165 -4.70 2.56 -13.52
CA VAL A 165 -4.66 3.69 -12.57
C VAL A 165 -3.31 4.41 -12.66
N ASN A 166 -2.19 3.67 -12.63
CA ASN A 166 -0.85 4.25 -12.67
C ASN A 166 -0.56 4.94 -14.02
N GLU A 167 -0.87 4.29 -15.15
CA GLU A 167 -0.74 4.86 -16.50
C GLU A 167 -1.62 6.10 -16.69
N GLY A 168 -2.77 6.13 -16.01
CA GLY A 168 -3.67 7.28 -15.96
C GLY A 168 -3.07 8.50 -15.25
N GLY A 169 -1.98 8.35 -14.50
CA GLY A 169 -1.41 9.37 -13.62
C GLY A 169 -2.19 9.52 -12.31
N HIS A 170 -2.95 8.49 -11.93
CA HIS A 170 -3.72 8.41 -10.70
C HIS A 170 -2.91 7.67 -9.62
N GLN A 171 -3.38 7.71 -8.38
CA GLN A 171 -2.66 7.13 -7.25
C GLN A 171 -3.42 5.96 -6.64
N ASN A 172 -2.71 4.87 -6.39
CA ASN A 172 -3.20 3.75 -5.61
C ASN A 172 -2.84 3.92 -4.13
N VAL A 173 -3.85 3.82 -3.26
CA VAL A 173 -3.74 3.83 -1.80
C VAL A 173 -4.30 2.54 -1.24
N ILE A 174 -3.55 1.88 -0.38
CA ILE A 174 -3.91 0.59 0.21
C ILE A 174 -4.27 0.80 1.66
N VAL A 175 -5.40 0.23 2.05
CA VAL A 175 -5.82 0.12 3.44
C VAL A 175 -5.95 -1.36 3.77
N SER A 176 -5.43 -1.76 4.92
CA SER A 176 -5.63 -3.10 5.46
C SER A 176 -6.01 -3.03 6.92
N ASN A 177 -6.78 -4.00 7.40
CA ASN A 177 -7.15 -4.11 8.79
C ASN A 177 -6.03 -4.77 9.60
N LYS A 178 -5.74 -4.27 10.80
CA LYS A 178 -4.72 -4.88 11.67
C LYS A 178 -5.10 -6.30 12.12
N THR A 179 -6.39 -6.66 12.14
CA THR A 179 -6.81 -8.04 12.47
C THR A 179 -6.37 -9.08 11.45
N THR A 180 -6.18 -8.70 10.17
CA THR A 180 -5.81 -9.61 9.08
C THR A 180 -4.33 -9.56 8.74
N CYS A 181 -3.70 -8.40 8.82
CA CYS A 181 -2.29 -8.19 8.48
C CYS A 181 -1.36 -8.00 9.69
N ALA A 182 -1.91 -7.92 10.90
CA ALA A 182 -1.23 -7.61 12.17
C ALA A 182 -0.51 -6.25 12.23
N THR A 183 0.15 -5.79 11.17
CA THR A 183 1.04 -4.62 11.14
C THR A 183 1.17 -4.03 9.73
N ILE A 184 1.74 -2.82 9.61
CA ILE A 184 2.10 -2.22 8.31
C ILE A 184 3.11 -3.09 7.53
N ALA A 185 4.05 -3.74 8.22
CA ALA A 185 5.01 -4.64 7.59
C ALA A 185 4.31 -5.87 6.99
N GLY A 186 3.27 -6.38 7.67
CA GLY A 186 2.42 -7.45 7.14
C GLY A 186 1.72 -7.05 5.83
N ALA A 187 1.14 -5.84 5.79
CA ALA A 187 0.51 -5.33 4.57
C ALA A 187 1.52 -5.18 3.41
N LEU A 188 2.69 -4.60 3.67
CA LEU A 188 3.77 -4.49 2.68
C LEU A 188 4.28 -5.87 2.22
N GLY A 189 4.45 -6.81 3.14
CA GLY A 189 4.86 -8.18 2.84
C GLY A 189 3.85 -8.91 1.95
N ARG A 190 2.55 -8.72 2.18
CA ARG A 190 1.50 -9.27 1.32
C ARG A 190 1.55 -8.64 -0.07
N LEU A 191 1.75 -7.32 -0.20
CA LEU A 191 1.90 -6.68 -1.50
C LEU A 191 3.10 -7.24 -2.29
N LEU A 192 4.23 -7.51 -1.61
CA LEU A 192 5.39 -8.16 -2.23
C LEU A 192 5.06 -9.58 -2.69
N LEU A 193 4.49 -10.42 -1.81
CA LEU A 193 4.14 -11.81 -2.13
C LEU A 193 3.07 -11.92 -3.22
N TYR A 194 2.13 -10.99 -3.25
CA TYR A 194 1.08 -10.93 -4.26
C TYR A 194 1.54 -10.31 -5.58
N ARG A 195 2.84 -9.96 -5.68
CA ARG A 195 3.42 -9.30 -6.86
C ARG A 195 2.67 -8.01 -7.22
N MET A 196 2.18 -7.28 -6.22
CA MET A 196 1.45 -6.01 -6.36
C MET A 196 2.32 -4.80 -6.02
N GLY A 197 3.54 -5.03 -5.51
CA GLY A 197 4.42 -3.99 -4.99
C GLY A 197 4.76 -2.89 -6.00
N GLU A 198 4.93 -3.22 -7.29
CA GLU A 198 5.27 -2.24 -8.34
C GLU A 198 4.23 -1.14 -8.47
N HIS A 199 2.98 -1.44 -8.14
CA HIS A 199 1.88 -0.52 -8.36
C HIS A 199 1.59 0.39 -7.16
N VAL A 200 2.28 0.19 -6.04
CA VAL A 200 1.96 0.84 -4.76
C VAL A 200 3.22 1.32 -4.06
N GLU A 201 3.28 2.61 -3.78
CA GLU A 201 4.32 3.18 -2.91
C GLU A 201 4.08 2.86 -1.44
N ALA A 202 5.15 2.62 -0.68
CA ALA A 202 5.05 2.23 0.74
C ALA A 202 4.33 3.29 1.59
N GLU A 203 4.55 4.57 1.29
CA GLU A 203 3.87 5.71 1.92
C GLU A 203 2.35 5.73 1.70
N ASN A 204 1.85 5.01 0.69
CA ASN A 204 0.43 4.91 0.37
C ASN A 204 -0.23 3.67 0.98
N VAL A 205 0.47 2.95 1.85
CA VAL A 205 -0.06 1.76 2.53
C VAL A 205 -0.39 2.11 3.98
N TYR A 206 -1.59 1.75 4.41
CA TYR A 206 -2.10 2.00 5.74
C TYR A 206 -2.62 0.72 6.38
N CYS A 207 -2.31 0.51 7.65
CA CYS A 207 -2.79 -0.60 8.46
C CYS A 207 -3.63 -0.03 9.62
N ILE A 208 -4.94 -0.24 9.60
CA ILE A 208 -5.90 0.44 10.47
C ILE A 208 -6.63 -0.50 11.42
N ASP A 209 -6.99 0.00 12.59
CA ASP A 209 -7.79 -0.75 13.56
C ASP A 209 -9.30 -0.53 13.40
N ASN A 210 -9.70 0.65 12.93
CA ASN A 210 -11.10 1.07 12.98
C ASN A 210 -11.45 2.06 11.86
N SER A 211 -12.75 2.30 11.71
CA SER A 211 -13.30 3.22 10.69
C SER A 211 -12.91 4.68 10.91
N LEU A 212 -12.59 5.12 12.14
CA LEU A 212 -12.14 6.50 12.40
C LEU A 212 -10.78 6.76 11.74
N GLU A 213 -9.83 5.83 11.85
CA GLU A 213 -8.54 5.90 11.17
C GLU A 213 -8.70 5.93 9.65
N PHE A 214 -9.66 5.17 9.11
CA PHE A 214 -10.03 5.25 7.70
C PHE A 214 -10.45 6.67 7.30
N LYS A 215 -11.35 7.31 8.07
CA LYS A 215 -11.77 8.70 7.81
C LYS A 215 -10.59 9.67 7.81
N GLN A 216 -9.66 9.49 8.76
CA GLN A 216 -8.46 10.33 8.84
C GLN A 216 -7.55 10.17 7.61
N ILE A 217 -7.40 8.95 7.10
CA ILE A 217 -6.62 8.68 5.88
C ILE A 217 -7.28 9.36 4.68
N ILE A 218 -8.59 9.18 4.48
CA ILE A 218 -9.35 9.85 3.41
C ILE A 218 -9.22 11.38 3.54
N GLY A 219 -9.23 11.89 4.77
CA GLY A 219 -8.96 13.30 5.09
C GLY A 219 -7.66 13.86 4.50
N LYS A 220 -6.60 13.03 4.41
CA LYS A 220 -5.30 13.45 3.85
C LYS A 220 -5.34 13.71 2.35
N PHE A 221 -6.33 13.14 1.65
CA PHE A 221 -6.46 13.19 0.20
C PHE A 221 -7.58 14.12 -0.30
N GLN A 222 -8.20 14.92 0.59
CA GLN A 222 -9.42 15.71 0.29
C GLN A 222 -9.29 16.72 -0.86
N LYS A 223 -8.08 17.03 -1.32
CA LYS A 223 -7.87 17.90 -2.49
C LYS A 223 -8.12 17.18 -3.82
N ASP A 224 -8.16 15.86 -3.81
CA ASP A 224 -8.30 15.01 -4.98
C ASP A 224 -9.67 14.30 -5.00
N SER A 225 -10.07 13.79 -6.17
CA SER A 225 -11.26 12.95 -6.25
C SER A 225 -10.94 11.52 -5.81
N ILE A 226 -11.66 11.06 -4.79
CA ILE A 226 -11.40 9.77 -4.16
C ILE A 226 -12.40 8.74 -4.69
N ILE A 227 -11.88 7.58 -5.09
CA ILE A 227 -12.67 6.41 -5.47
C ILE A 227 -12.35 5.31 -4.46
N ILE A 228 -13.36 4.85 -3.73
CA ILE A 228 -13.19 3.80 -2.73
C ILE A 228 -13.61 2.46 -3.32
N VAL A 229 -12.68 1.50 -3.37
CA VAL A 229 -12.91 0.14 -3.86
C VAL A 229 -12.95 -0.82 -2.68
N THR A 230 -14.17 -1.14 -2.23
CA THR A 230 -14.41 -1.89 -1.00
C THR A 230 -15.57 -2.87 -1.13
N ARG A 231 -15.45 -4.01 -0.44
CA ARG A 231 -16.59 -4.91 -0.14
C ARG A 231 -17.10 -4.73 1.29
N ASN A 232 -16.34 -4.07 2.16
CA ASN A 232 -16.69 -3.81 3.54
C ASN A 232 -17.91 -2.88 3.63
N ILE A 233 -18.94 -3.31 4.37
CA ILE A 233 -20.21 -2.60 4.51
C ILE A 233 -20.01 -1.28 5.29
N GLU A 234 -19.16 -1.26 6.32
CA GLU A 234 -18.86 -0.06 7.11
C GLU A 234 -18.16 0.99 6.25
N THR A 235 -17.18 0.57 5.44
CA THR A 235 -16.49 1.47 4.49
C THR A 235 -17.45 2.02 3.43
N LYS A 236 -18.38 1.18 2.92
CA LYS A 236 -19.43 1.64 2.01
C LYS A 236 -20.33 2.68 2.66
N GLN A 237 -20.81 2.42 3.89
CA GLN A 237 -21.66 3.36 4.62
C GLN A 237 -20.96 4.70 4.83
N PHE A 238 -19.66 4.69 5.12
CA PHE A 238 -18.88 5.91 5.21
C PHE A 238 -18.81 6.68 3.88
N ALA A 239 -18.66 6.00 2.74
CA ALA A 239 -18.56 6.65 1.43
C ALA A 239 -19.85 7.40 1.01
N PHE A 240 -20.99 7.12 1.64
CA PHE A 240 -22.28 7.79 1.39
C PHE A 240 -22.60 8.93 2.37
N GLN A 241 -21.74 9.18 3.36
CA GLN A 241 -21.87 10.29 4.33
C GLN A 241 -21.20 11.55 3.80
#